data_AF-A0A0A9W9U2-F1
#
_entry.id   AF-A0A0A9W9U2-F1
#
_cell.length_a   1.000
_cell.length_b   1.000
_cell.length_c   1.000
_cell.angle_alpha   90.00
_cell.angle_beta   90.00
_cell.angle_gamma   90.00
#
_symmetry.space_group_name_H-M   'P 1'
#
loop_
_entity.id
_entity.type
_entity.pdbx_description
1 polymer ?
#
loop_
_entity_poly.entity_id
_entity_poly.type
_entity_poly.pdbx_seq_one_letter_code
_entity_poly.pdbx_strand_id
1 'polypeptide(L)'
;MYRKHATLLRQVHNCILVADEGHRLKNINGNKTVMALQLSAIRRRILLTGTPAQNNLNEFYAMMNFILPGVLNDPITFRQTFENPIACSKHFDATPVERAVGEVCSKQLDRVVAPHILRRTCDIISHLLPSKYDHIILLTCTEFQTTIYRAALAAKKELQR
;
A
#
# COMPACT_ATOMS: atom_id res chain seq x y z
N MET A 1 -12.11 13.33 -16.07
CA MET A 1 -11.43 13.66 -17.34
C MET A 1 -11.03 12.41 -18.12
N TYR A 2 -10.10 11.56 -17.64
CA TYR A 2 -9.64 10.35 -18.36
C TYR A 2 -10.70 9.31 -18.73
N ARG A 3 -11.71 9.10 -17.87
CA ARG A 3 -12.78 8.11 -18.10
C ARG A 3 -13.58 8.37 -19.39
N LYS A 4 -13.73 9.64 -19.80
CA LYS A 4 -14.50 10.01 -21.00
C LYS A 4 -13.74 9.72 -22.30
N HIS A 5 -12.44 9.54 -22.25
CA HIS A 5 -11.57 9.36 -23.42
C HIS A 5 -10.77 8.04 -23.37
N ALA A 6 -11.23 7.05 -22.60
CA ALA A 6 -10.55 5.77 -22.43
C ALA A 6 -10.31 5.04 -23.78
N THR A 7 -11.22 5.18 -24.73
CA THR A 7 -11.09 4.64 -26.10
C THR A 7 -9.96 5.30 -26.87
N LEU A 8 -9.77 6.62 -26.72
CA LEU A 8 -8.68 7.36 -27.36
C LEU A 8 -7.31 6.93 -26.79
N LEU A 9 -7.25 6.67 -25.48
CA LEU A 9 -6.03 6.18 -24.81
C LEU A 9 -5.59 4.78 -25.29
N ARG A 10 -6.49 3.99 -25.90
CA ARG A 10 -6.13 2.70 -26.50
C ARG A 10 -5.30 2.85 -27.78
N GLN A 11 -5.42 3.97 -28.47
CA GLN A 11 -4.75 4.24 -29.75
C GLN A 11 -3.39 4.93 -29.57
N VAL A 12 -3.03 5.27 -28.34
CA VAL A 12 -1.76 5.95 -28.02
C VAL A 12 -0.70 4.90 -27.68
N HIS A 13 0.25 4.69 -28.58
CA HIS A 13 1.23 3.60 -28.48
C HIS A 13 2.64 4.03 -28.02
N ASN A 14 2.93 5.33 -27.98
CA ASN A 14 4.30 5.85 -27.77
C ASN A 14 4.43 6.93 -26.68
N CYS A 15 3.65 6.82 -25.61
CA CYS A 15 3.72 7.76 -24.48
C CYS A 15 4.22 7.10 -23.19
N ILE A 16 4.43 7.93 -22.17
CA ILE A 16 4.67 7.50 -20.79
C ILE A 16 3.43 7.87 -19.99
N LEU A 17 2.90 6.92 -19.23
CA LEU A 17 1.82 7.17 -18.28
C LEU A 17 2.44 7.45 -16.92
N VAL A 18 2.24 8.66 -16.40
CA VAL A 18 2.60 9.02 -15.03
C VAL A 18 1.32 9.11 -14.22
N ALA A 19 1.21 8.26 -13.20
CA ALA A 19 0.10 8.26 -12.26
C ALA A 19 0.57 8.84 -10.93
N ASP A 20 0.10 10.04 -10.62
CA ASP A 20 0.32 10.68 -9.33
C ASP A 20 -0.65 10.14 -8.27
N GLU A 21 -0.23 10.16 -7.02
CA GLU A 21 -0.95 9.58 -5.88
C GLU A 21 -1.40 8.14 -6.12
N GLY A 22 -0.45 7.30 -6.51
CA GLY A 22 -0.68 5.89 -6.87
C GLY A 22 -1.38 5.06 -5.80
N HIS A 23 -1.29 5.49 -4.54
CA HIS A 23 -2.07 4.96 -3.44
C HIS A 23 -3.60 5.06 -3.67
N ARG A 24 -4.09 5.86 -4.62
CA ARG A 24 -5.51 5.90 -5.04
C ARG A 24 -5.92 4.76 -5.98
N LEU A 25 -4.94 4.03 -6.53
CA LEU A 25 -5.16 2.93 -7.47
C LEU A 25 -5.26 1.55 -6.81
N LYS A 26 -5.27 1.50 -5.47
CA LYS A 26 -5.31 0.29 -4.63
C LYS A 26 -6.45 -0.70 -4.95
N ASN A 27 -7.62 -0.19 -5.36
CA ASN A 27 -8.79 -1.02 -5.65
C ASN A 27 -8.94 -1.31 -7.15
N ILE A 28 -8.34 -2.43 -7.59
CA ILE A 28 -8.46 -2.94 -8.96
C ILE A 28 -9.92 -3.26 -9.33
N ASN A 29 -10.71 -3.79 -8.39
CA ASN A 29 -12.04 -4.34 -8.69
C ASN A 29 -13.18 -3.32 -8.69
N GLY A 30 -12.93 -2.05 -8.34
CA GLY A 30 -13.99 -1.03 -8.24
C GLY A 30 -13.68 0.30 -8.95
N ASN A 31 -12.41 0.55 -9.30
CA ASN A 31 -12.03 1.84 -9.87
C ASN A 31 -12.04 1.78 -11.40
N LYS A 32 -13.11 2.30 -12.01
CA LYS A 32 -13.24 2.49 -13.47
C LYS A 32 -12.05 3.21 -14.11
N THR A 33 -11.31 4.00 -13.34
CA THR A 33 -10.08 4.66 -13.80
C THR A 33 -8.93 3.67 -13.97
N VAL A 34 -8.74 2.74 -13.03
CA VAL A 34 -7.69 1.70 -13.09
C VAL A 34 -7.92 0.81 -14.31
N MET A 35 -9.16 0.35 -14.51
CA MET A 35 -9.51 -0.46 -15.68
C MET A 35 -9.26 0.28 -17.00
N ALA A 36 -9.67 1.55 -17.11
CA ALA A 36 -9.44 2.35 -18.30
C ALA A 36 -7.95 2.55 -18.62
N LEU A 37 -7.11 2.74 -17.58
CA LEU A 37 -5.67 2.88 -17.72
C LEU A 37 -4.98 1.55 -18.03
N GLN A 38 -5.43 0.44 -17.42
CA GLN A 38 -4.95 -0.91 -17.73
C GLN A 38 -5.19 -1.28 -19.19
N LEU A 39 -6.35 -0.88 -19.73
CA LEU A 39 -6.74 -1.08 -21.13
C LEU A 39 -6.00 -0.18 -22.12
N SER A 40 -5.23 0.82 -21.65
CA SER A 40 -4.42 1.66 -22.53
C SER A 40 -3.25 0.86 -23.14
N ALA A 41 -2.86 1.21 -24.37
CA ALA A 41 -1.73 0.56 -25.03
C ALA A 41 -0.35 1.06 -24.55
N ILE A 42 -0.33 1.92 -23.53
CA ILE A 42 0.87 2.53 -22.98
C ILE A 42 1.62 1.51 -22.11
N ARG A 43 2.80 1.10 -22.59
CA ARG A 43 3.69 0.15 -21.90
C ARG A 43 4.56 0.79 -20.82
N ARG A 44 4.99 2.03 -21.01
CA ARG A 44 5.87 2.74 -20.06
C ARG A 44 5.04 3.44 -19.00
N ARG A 45 5.11 2.98 -17.76
CA ARG A 45 4.28 3.46 -16.63
C ARG A 45 5.16 3.85 -15.46
N ILE A 46 4.89 5.00 -14.87
CA ILE A 46 5.53 5.52 -13.64
C ILE A 46 4.41 5.80 -12.63
N LEU A 47 4.59 5.32 -11.41
CA LEU A 47 3.68 5.57 -10.29
C LEU A 47 4.41 6.40 -9.24
N LEU A 48 3.81 7.52 -8.84
CA LEU A 48 4.32 8.37 -7.77
C LEU A 48 3.46 8.15 -6.53
N THR A 49 4.07 7.91 -5.37
CA THR A 49 3.37 7.76 -4.10
C THR A 49 4.25 8.21 -2.94
N GLY A 50 3.70 9.03 -2.04
CA GLY A 50 4.39 9.45 -0.81
C GLY A 50 4.42 8.35 0.26
N THR A 51 3.42 7.47 0.26
CA THR A 51 3.36 6.31 1.16
C THR A 51 3.69 5.04 0.36
N PRO A 52 4.86 4.41 0.56
CA PRO A 52 5.02 3.04 0.07
C PRO A 52 3.97 2.19 0.79
N ALA A 53 3.19 1.38 0.06
CA ALA A 53 2.10 0.56 0.63
C ALA A 53 2.65 -0.61 1.47
N GLN A 54 3.40 -0.31 2.52
CA GLN A 54 4.11 -1.30 3.35
C GLN A 54 3.16 -2.12 4.24
N ASN A 55 1.96 -1.60 4.52
CA ASN A 55 1.05 -2.22 5.48
C ASN A 55 0.01 -3.17 4.85
N ASN A 56 -0.12 -3.18 3.52
CA ASN A 56 -1.08 -4.03 2.83
C ASN A 56 -0.45 -4.58 1.54
N LEU A 57 -0.01 -5.84 1.59
CA LEU A 57 0.66 -6.51 0.47
C LEU A 57 -0.26 -6.71 -0.75
N ASN A 58 -1.57 -6.78 -0.54
CA ASN A 58 -2.54 -6.85 -1.63
C ASN A 58 -2.60 -5.51 -2.40
N GLU A 59 -2.61 -4.39 -1.67
CA GLU A 59 -2.51 -3.06 -2.30
C GLU A 59 -1.19 -2.87 -3.02
N PHE A 60 -0.10 -3.35 -2.43
CA PHE A 60 1.21 -3.34 -3.06
C PHE A 60 1.22 -4.16 -4.35
N TYR A 61 0.69 -5.39 -4.33
CA TYR A 61 0.53 -6.23 -5.53
C TYR A 61 -0.27 -5.51 -6.61
N ALA A 62 -1.39 -4.87 -6.23
CA ALA A 62 -2.23 -4.15 -7.15
C ALA A 62 -1.48 -3.02 -7.89
N MET A 63 -0.68 -2.24 -7.16
CA MET A 63 0.15 -1.19 -7.74
C MET A 63 1.26 -1.76 -8.62
N MET A 64 1.96 -2.80 -8.16
CA MET A 64 3.03 -3.43 -8.93
C MET A 64 2.51 -4.06 -10.22
N ASN A 65 1.40 -4.79 -10.17
CA ASN A 65 0.78 -5.39 -11.34
C ASN A 65 0.26 -4.34 -12.33
N PHE A 66 -0.12 -3.14 -11.86
CA PHE A 66 -0.48 -2.02 -12.73
C PHE A 66 0.72 -1.47 -13.52
N ILE A 67 1.89 -1.36 -12.90
CA ILE A 67 3.10 -0.82 -13.54
C ILE A 67 3.80 -1.89 -14.38
N LEU A 68 3.94 -3.09 -13.81
CA LEU A 68 4.74 -4.22 -14.32
C LEU A 68 3.92 -5.52 -14.23
N PRO A 69 2.94 -5.70 -15.12
CA PRO A 69 2.14 -6.92 -15.13
C PRO A 69 3.01 -8.16 -15.35
N GLY A 70 2.80 -9.19 -14.53
CA GLY A 70 3.49 -10.49 -14.63
C GLY A 70 4.77 -10.65 -13.80
N VAL A 71 5.34 -9.57 -13.23
CA VAL A 71 6.56 -9.69 -12.40
C VAL A 71 6.32 -10.43 -11.07
N LEU A 72 5.12 -10.29 -10.50
CA LEU A 72 4.75 -10.90 -9.21
C LEU A 72 3.87 -12.15 -9.37
N ASN A 73 3.82 -12.76 -10.55
CA ASN A 73 2.88 -13.83 -10.91
C ASN A 73 1.41 -13.41 -10.73
N ASP A 74 0.49 -14.37 -10.86
CA ASP A 74 -0.93 -14.12 -10.62
C ASP A 74 -1.22 -13.87 -9.13
N PRO A 75 -2.39 -13.29 -8.80
CA PRO A 75 -2.70 -12.90 -7.43
C PRO A 75 -2.77 -14.07 -6.44
N ILE A 76 -3.09 -15.28 -6.91
CA ILE A 76 -3.23 -16.46 -6.05
C ILE A 76 -1.84 -16.95 -5.66
N THR A 77 -0.94 -17.09 -6.63
CA THR A 77 0.46 -17.44 -6.36
C THR A 77 1.14 -16.39 -5.51
N PHE A 78 0.96 -15.10 -5.80
CA PHE A 78 1.50 -14.03 -4.96
C PHE A 78 1.07 -14.16 -3.49
N ARG A 79 -0.21 -14.46 -3.26
CA ARG A 79 -0.76 -14.65 -1.91
C ARG A 79 -0.12 -15.81 -1.18
N GLN A 80 0.01 -16.96 -1.85
CA GLN A 80 0.56 -18.16 -1.24
C GLN A 80 2.07 -18.03 -0.98
N THR A 81 2.81 -17.41 -1.89
CA THR A 81 4.28 -17.28 -1.79
C THR A 81 4.73 -16.15 -0.87
N PHE A 82 4.00 -15.02 -0.85
CA PHE A 82 4.42 -13.81 -0.14
C PHE A 82 3.41 -13.32 0.89
N GLU A 83 2.15 -13.05 0.52
CA GLU A 83 1.18 -12.40 1.40
C GLU A 83 0.91 -13.21 2.68
N ASN A 84 0.54 -14.49 2.53
CA ASN A 84 0.16 -15.34 3.66
C ASN A 84 1.35 -15.61 4.59
N PRO A 85 2.54 -16.04 4.11
CA PRO A 85 3.68 -16.27 5.00
C PRO A 85 4.14 -15.01 5.76
N ILE A 86 4.11 -13.84 5.10
CA ILE A 86 4.47 -12.57 5.75
C ILE A 86 3.39 -12.10 6.73
N ALA A 87 2.12 -12.38 6.46
CA ALA A 87 1.05 -12.11 7.42
C ALA A 87 1.16 -13.02 8.64
N CYS A 88 1.40 -14.33 8.43
CA CYS A 88 1.57 -15.31 9.50
C CYS A 88 2.72 -14.94 10.43
N SER A 89 3.88 -14.51 9.90
CA SER A 89 5.03 -14.12 10.73
C SER A 89 4.78 -12.91 11.63
N LYS A 90 3.78 -12.07 11.31
CA LYS A 90 3.42 -10.87 12.07
C LYS A 90 2.36 -11.13 13.13
N HIS A 91 1.77 -12.32 13.18
CA HIS A 91 0.83 -12.67 14.25
C HIS A 91 1.56 -12.79 15.59
N PHE A 92 0.84 -12.45 16.67
CA PHE A 92 1.39 -12.45 18.03
C PHE A 92 1.85 -13.85 18.47
N ASP A 93 1.10 -14.87 18.08
CA ASP A 93 1.29 -16.29 18.37
C ASP A 93 2.19 -17.02 17.35
N ALA A 94 2.80 -16.30 16.41
CA ALA A 94 3.66 -16.90 15.39
C ALA A 94 4.83 -17.67 16.02
N THR A 95 5.03 -18.90 15.55
CA THR A 95 6.16 -19.75 15.95
C THR A 95 7.49 -19.18 15.44
N PRO A 96 8.64 -19.56 16.04
CA PRO A 96 9.95 -19.15 15.53
C PRO A 96 10.17 -19.54 14.06
N VAL A 97 9.62 -20.67 13.63
CA VAL A 97 9.69 -21.15 12.24
C VAL A 97 8.89 -20.24 11.31
N GLU A 98 7.65 -19.90 11.66
CA GLU A 98 6.82 -19.00 10.85
C GLU A 98 7.43 -17.60 10.72
N ARG A 99 8.04 -17.10 11.81
CA ARG A 99 8.79 -15.83 11.76
C ARG A 99 9.94 -15.87 10.77
N ALA A 100 10.76 -16.92 10.82
CA ALA A 100 11.88 -17.10 9.89
C ALA A 100 11.41 -17.22 8.43
N VAL A 101 10.35 -18.01 8.18
CA VAL A 101 9.77 -18.17 6.83
C VAL A 101 9.27 -16.83 6.30
N GLY A 102 8.49 -16.07 7.09
CA GLY A 102 7.98 -14.78 6.65
C GLY A 102 9.09 -13.75 6.41
N GLU A 103 10.17 -13.77 7.20
CA GLU A 103 11.32 -12.90 6.96
C GLU A 103 12.04 -13.23 5.64
N VAL A 104 12.23 -14.52 5.34
CA VAL A 104 12.80 -14.97 4.06
C VAL A 104 11.91 -14.56 2.89
N CYS A 105 10.60 -14.79 2.99
CA CYS A 105 9.63 -14.37 1.97
C CYS A 105 9.65 -12.84 1.77
N SER A 106 9.72 -12.06 2.86
CA SER A 106 9.80 -10.59 2.78
C SER A 106 11.07 -10.14 2.05
N LYS A 107 12.24 -10.68 2.42
CA LYS A 107 13.51 -10.35 1.75
C LYS A 107 13.51 -10.76 0.29
N GLN A 108 12.89 -11.88 -0.05
CA GLN A 108 12.75 -12.33 -1.43
C GLN A 108 11.86 -11.38 -2.23
N LEU A 109 10.72 -10.95 -1.68
CA LEU A 109 9.86 -9.97 -2.31
C LEU A 109 10.60 -8.66 -2.56
N ASP A 110 11.31 -8.14 -1.54
CA ASP A 110 12.10 -6.92 -1.62
C ASP A 110 13.13 -6.99 -2.76
N ARG A 111 13.83 -8.12 -2.92
CA ARG A 111 14.80 -8.32 -4.01
C ARG A 111 14.15 -8.28 -5.39
N VAL A 112 12.97 -8.86 -5.55
CA VAL A 112 12.24 -8.87 -6.84
C VAL A 112 11.80 -7.46 -7.23
N VAL A 113 11.36 -6.66 -6.25
CA VAL A 113 10.78 -5.33 -6.52
C VAL A 113 11.80 -4.20 -6.47
N ALA A 114 12.94 -4.38 -5.79
CA ALA A 114 13.97 -3.34 -5.61
C ALA A 114 14.42 -2.66 -6.93
N PRO A 115 14.64 -3.36 -8.05
CA PRO A 115 15.03 -2.70 -9.31
C PRO A 115 13.99 -1.74 -9.87
N HIS A 116 12.74 -1.85 -9.42
CA HIS A 116 11.58 -1.14 -9.96
C HIS A 116 11.09 -0.02 -9.04
N ILE A 117 11.69 0.14 -7.86
CA ILE A 117 11.26 1.10 -6.85
C ILE A 117 12.40 2.07 -6.55
N LEU A 118 12.17 3.35 -6.82
CA LEU A 118 13.03 4.43 -6.35
C LEU A 118 12.44 5.05 -5.09
N ARG A 119 13.05 4.79 -3.93
CA ARG A 119 12.68 5.41 -2.66
C ARG A 119 13.82 6.30 -2.16
N ARG A 120 13.50 7.55 -1.87
CA ARG A 120 14.41 8.53 -1.26
C ARG A 120 13.75 9.06 0.01
N THR A 121 14.47 9.04 1.13
CA THR A 121 13.99 9.60 2.39
C THR A 121 14.40 11.07 2.52
N CYS A 122 13.74 11.80 3.42
CA CYS A 122 14.08 13.19 3.71
C CYS A 122 15.52 13.34 4.27
N ASP A 123 16.12 12.25 4.76
CA ASP A 123 17.49 12.22 5.27
C ASP A 123 18.50 12.76 4.25
N ILE A 124 18.24 12.56 2.95
CA ILE A 124 19.11 13.02 1.86
C ILE A 124 19.24 14.54 1.84
N ILE A 125 18.18 15.26 2.21
CA ILE A 125 18.16 16.74 2.23
C ILE A 125 18.13 17.30 3.65
N SER A 126 18.22 16.44 4.68
CA SER A 126 18.12 16.85 6.09
C SER A 126 19.14 17.92 6.47
N HIS A 127 20.34 17.87 5.89
CA HIS A 127 21.40 18.85 6.09
C HIS A 127 21.12 20.23 5.49
N LEU A 128 20.15 20.34 4.57
CA LEU A 128 19.72 21.60 3.94
C LEU A 128 18.48 22.20 4.63
N LEU A 129 17.87 21.47 5.56
CA LEU A 129 16.63 21.86 6.23
C LEU A 129 16.91 22.21 7.70
N PRO A 130 16.12 23.12 8.30
CA PRO A 130 16.14 23.33 9.74
C PRO A 130 15.83 22.02 10.50
N SER A 131 16.34 21.92 11.73
CA SER A 131 16.06 20.77 12.60
C SER A 131 14.56 20.57 12.81
N LYS A 132 14.08 19.35 12.53
CA LYS A 132 12.70 18.95 12.80
C LYS A 132 12.59 18.53 14.27
N TYR A 133 11.67 19.15 15.01
CA TYR A 133 11.33 18.78 16.39
C TYR A 133 9.95 18.14 16.43
N ASP A 134 9.88 16.88 16.85
CA ASP A 134 8.62 16.17 17.06
C ASP A 134 8.30 16.17 18.57
N HIS A 135 7.19 16.82 18.95
CA HIS A 135 6.72 16.86 20.33
C HIS A 135 5.54 15.92 20.51
N ILE A 136 5.69 14.93 21.39
CA ILE A 136 4.60 14.03 21.78
C ILE A 136 4.04 14.54 23.11
N ILE A 137 2.87 15.17 23.06
CA ILE A 137 2.17 15.67 24.26
C ILE A 137 1.09 14.66 24.64
N LEU A 138 1.31 13.97 25.75
CA LEU A 138 0.32 13.04 26.31
C LEU A 138 -0.66 13.83 27.17
N LEU A 139 -1.90 13.94 26.70
CA LEU A 139 -2.99 14.58 27.43
C LEU A 139 -3.85 13.53 28.11
N THR A 140 -4.25 13.78 29.34
CA THR A 140 -5.26 12.99 30.04
C THR A 140 -6.65 13.43 29.58
N CYS A 141 -7.57 12.47 29.46
CA CYS A 141 -8.98 12.80 29.22
C CYS A 141 -9.52 13.58 30.42
N THR A 142 -10.31 14.61 30.13
CA THR A 142 -11.13 15.28 31.15
C THR A 142 -12.16 14.31 31.73
N GLU A 143 -12.72 14.65 32.89
CA GLU A 143 -13.75 13.84 33.53
C GLU A 143 -14.97 13.65 32.61
N PHE A 144 -15.40 14.71 31.91
CA PHE A 144 -16.48 14.66 30.94
C PHE A 144 -16.20 13.69 29.77
N GLN A 145 -15.01 13.80 29.16
CA GLN A 145 -14.58 12.89 28.08
C GLN A 145 -14.52 11.44 28.57
N THR A 146 -14.06 11.23 29.81
CA THR A 146 -13.97 9.90 30.42
C THR A 146 -15.36 9.29 30.63
N THR A 147 -16.33 10.08 31.10
CA THR A 147 -17.72 9.65 31.29
C THR A 147 -18.36 9.25 29.96
N ILE A 148 -18.26 10.11 28.93
CA ILE A 148 -18.81 9.80 27.60
C ILE A 148 -18.15 8.55 27.02
N TYR A 149 -16.81 8.46 27.11
CA TYR A 149 -16.08 7.33 26.57
C TYR A 149 -16.49 6.01 27.25
N ARG A 150 -16.64 6.00 28.58
CA ARG A 150 -17.13 4.84 29.33
C ARG A 150 -18.57 4.46 28.97
N ALA A 151 -19.46 5.44 28.81
CA ALA A 151 -20.83 5.20 28.38
C ALA A 151 -20.89 4.58 26.98
N ALA A 152 -20.09 5.09 26.03
CA ALA A 152 -19.99 4.53 24.68
C ALA A 152 -19.45 3.09 24.68
N LEU A 153 -18.47 2.78 25.53
CA LEU A 153 -17.94 1.41 25.68
C LEU A 153 -18.99 0.45 26.27
N ALA A 154 -19.79 0.90 27.23
CA ALA A 154 -20.85 0.10 27.83
C ALA A 154 -21.96 -0.22 26.80
N ALA A 155 -22.45 0.79 26.08
CA ALA A 155 -23.46 0.62 25.03
C ALA A 155 -23.00 -0.34 23.92
N LYS A 156 -21.72 -0.30 23.54
CA LYS A 156 -21.17 -1.23 22.53
C LYS A 156 -21.14 -2.68 23.01
N LYS A 157 -20.91 -2.93 24.31
CA LYS A 157 -20.96 -4.28 24.89
C LYS A 157 -22.38 -4.85 24.91
N GLU A 158 -23.38 -4.00 25.09
CA GLU A 158 -24.79 -4.43 25.05
C GLU A 158 -25.26 -4.76 23.62
N LEU A 159 -24.77 -4.05 22.61
CA LEU A 159 -25.11 -4.32 21.20
C LEU A 159 -24.45 -5.58 20.61
N GLN A 160 -23.44 -6.14 21.28
CA GLN A 160 -22.71 -7.34 20.86
C GLN A 160 -23.13 -8.60 21.66
N ARG A 161 -24.11 -8.47 22.55
CA ARG A 161 -24.80 -9.57 23.22
C ARG A 161 -26.16 -9.81 22.55
#